data_AF-X1GVP1-F1
#
_entry.id   AF-X1GVP1-F1
#
_cell.length_a   1.000
_cell.length_b   1.000
_cell.length_c   1.000
_cell.angle_alpha   90.00
_cell.angle_beta   90.00
_cell.angle_gamma   90.00
#
_symmetry.space_group_name_H-M   'P 1'
#
loop_
_entity.id
_entity.type
_entity.pdbx_description
1 polymer ?
#
loop_
_entity_poly.entity_id
_entity_poly.type
_entity_poly.pdbx_seq_one_letter_code
_entity_poly.pdbx_strand_id
1 'polypeptide(L)'
;MSYDKYRNWKSKAPHDVDTLRQQVLKDIHEAEDEIDKLEILDSFEAYVERSEQEDLAEHFAFLVLDYVIRPLLVEFAKSKMPGSMPISRSRAASIKQ
;
A
#
# COMPACT_ATOMS: atom_id res chain seq x y z
N MET A 1 5.59 15.87 29.76
CA MET A 1 6.22 16.36 28.52
C MET A 1 5.52 15.66 27.36
N SER A 2 4.69 16.38 26.63
CA SER A 2 3.71 15.86 25.66
C SER A 2 4.22 16.04 24.22
N TYR A 3 5.46 15.62 23.96
CA TYR A 3 6.17 16.01 22.73
C TYR A 3 6.17 14.95 21.61
N ASP A 4 5.56 13.78 21.83
CA ASP A 4 5.37 12.74 20.80
C ASP A 4 3.99 12.81 20.10
N LYS A 5 3.28 13.94 20.25
CA LYS A 5 1.87 14.09 19.85
C LYS A 5 1.63 13.69 18.39
N TYR A 6 2.48 14.17 17.49
CA TYR A 6 2.37 13.88 16.05
C TYR A 6 3.18 12.64 15.64
N ARG A 7 4.29 12.37 16.33
CA ARG A 7 5.16 11.23 16.07
C ARG A 7 4.44 9.88 16.11
N ASN A 8 3.40 9.75 16.94
CA ASN A 8 2.62 8.52 17.08
C ASN A 8 1.22 8.62 16.43
N TRP A 9 0.99 9.65 15.62
CA TRP A 9 -0.27 9.80 14.90
C TRP A 9 -0.47 8.61 13.95
N LYS A 10 -1.59 7.91 14.10
CA LYS A 10 -1.98 6.82 13.21
C LYS A 10 -2.99 7.38 12.23
N SER A 11 -2.55 7.72 11.03
CA SER A 11 -3.46 8.08 9.94
C SER A 11 -4.40 6.91 9.67
N LYS A 12 -5.71 7.14 9.79
CA LYS A 12 -6.72 6.12 9.44
C LYS A 12 -7.24 6.29 8.01
N ALA A 13 -6.95 7.43 7.36
CA ALA A 13 -7.44 7.76 6.02
C ALA A 13 -6.60 8.87 5.35
N PRO A 14 -6.56 8.96 4.01
CA PRO A 14 -5.83 10.02 3.31
C PRO A 14 -6.34 11.45 3.63
N HIS A 15 -7.63 11.63 3.95
CA HIS A 15 -8.19 12.93 4.39
C HIS A 15 -7.73 13.37 5.80
N ASP A 16 -7.09 12.46 6.53
CA ASP A 16 -6.60 12.71 7.89
C ASP A 16 -5.31 13.55 7.86
N VAL A 17 -4.56 13.53 6.75
CA VAL A 17 -3.28 14.24 6.60
C VAL A 17 -3.47 15.75 6.45
N ASP A 18 -4.48 16.20 5.70
CA ASP A 18 -4.79 17.64 5.57
C ASP A 18 -5.31 18.20 6.90
N THR A 19 -6.09 17.40 7.64
CA THR A 19 -6.57 17.73 8.98
C THR A 19 -5.40 17.83 9.97
N LEU A 20 -4.45 16.89 9.89
CA LEU A 20 -3.23 16.89 10.69
C LEU A 20 -2.38 18.13 10.43
N ARG A 21 -2.18 18.52 9.17
CA ARG A 21 -1.43 19.74 8.80
C ARG A 21 -2.09 21.00 9.37
N GLN A 22 -3.41 21.12 9.28
CA GLN A 22 -4.12 22.24 9.89
C GLN A 22 -3.97 22.27 11.41
N GLN A 23 -3.98 21.11 12.06
CA GLN A 23 -3.76 21.00 13.51
C GLN A 23 -2.33 21.39 13.91
N VAL A 24 -1.32 20.98 13.14
CA VAL A 24 0.08 21.37 13.38
C VAL A 24 0.25 22.89 13.25
N LEU A 25 -0.30 23.50 12.19
CA LEU A 25 -0.23 24.95 11.99
C LEU A 25 -0.94 25.72 13.12
N LYS A 26 -2.08 25.21 13.59
CA LYS A 26 -2.80 25.77 14.73
C LYS A 26 -1.96 25.71 16.00
N ASP A 27 -1.39 24.55 16.30
CA ASP A 27 -0.62 24.34 17.53
C ASP A 27 0.69 25.15 17.54
N ILE A 28 1.32 25.36 16.37
CA ILE A 28 2.46 26.28 16.22
C ILE A 28 2.04 27.73 16.48
N HIS A 29 0.84 28.13 16.06
CA HIS A 29 0.33 29.50 16.29
C HIS A 29 -0.07 29.75 17.74
N GLU A 30 -0.57 28.72 18.42
CA GLU A 30 -0.97 28.77 19.83
C GLU A 30 0.23 28.63 20.80
N ALA A 31 1.36 28.07 20.34
CA ALA A 31 2.59 28.00 21.12
C ALA A 31 3.20 29.40 21.32
N GLU A 32 3.43 29.77 22.58
CA GLU A 32 4.10 31.03 22.93
C GLU A 32 5.64 30.90 22.85
N ASP A 33 6.18 29.75 23.27
CA ASP A 33 7.62 29.47 23.25
C ASP A 33 8.10 29.05 21.85
N GLU A 34 9.27 29.55 21.45
CA GLU A 34 9.94 29.12 20.22
C GLU A 34 10.42 27.67 20.32
N ILE A 35 10.78 27.19 21.52
CA ILE A 35 11.20 25.80 21.75
C ILE A 35 10.03 24.84 21.49
N ASP A 36 8.84 25.14 22.03
CA ASP A 36 7.65 24.30 21.82
C ASP A 36 7.27 24.24 20.33
N LYS A 37 7.46 25.32 19.56
CA LYS A 37 7.24 25.33 18.11
C LYS A 37 8.20 24.41 17.37
N LEU A 38 9.48 24.42 17.75
CA LEU A 38 10.48 23.54 17.16
C LEU A 38 10.17 22.07 17.47
N GLU A 39 9.74 21.75 18.68
CA GLU A 39 9.37 20.38 19.07
C GLU A 39 8.12 19.87 18.34
N ILE A 40 7.15 20.76 18.07
CA ILE A 40 5.99 20.45 17.21
C ILE A 40 6.44 20.11 15.79
N LEU A 41 7.39 20.87 15.23
CA LEU A 41 7.93 20.63 13.89
C LEU A 41 8.72 19.32 13.83
N ASP A 42 9.62 19.07 14.78
CA ASP A 42 10.42 17.85 14.85
C ASP A 42 9.53 16.60 14.95
N SER A 43 8.48 16.67 15.78
CA SER A 43 7.54 15.56 15.93
C SER A 43 6.65 15.35 14.70
N PHE A 44 6.37 16.40 13.93
CA PHE A 44 5.67 16.30 12.65
C PHE A 44 6.58 15.77 11.53
N GLU A 45 7.85 16.18 11.47
CA GLU A 45 8.83 15.65 10.52
C GLU A 45 9.00 14.14 10.69
N ALA A 46 9.16 13.67 11.93
CA ALA A 46 9.26 12.24 12.25
C ALA A 46 8.00 11.44 11.86
N TYR A 47 6.83 12.08 11.80
CA TYR A 47 5.61 11.47 11.27
C TYR A 47 5.65 11.38 9.73
N VAL A 48 6.04 12.47 9.05
CA VAL A 48 6.12 12.52 7.59
C VAL A 48 7.08 11.45 7.07
N GLU A 49 8.29 11.37 7.62
CA GLU A 49 9.29 10.37 7.24
C GLU A 49 8.74 8.93 7.35
N ARG A 50 8.02 8.63 8.43
CA ARG A 50 7.41 7.31 8.62
C ARG A 50 6.30 7.05 7.62
N SER A 51 5.43 8.03 7.38
CA SER A 51 4.31 7.88 6.46
C SER A 51 4.78 7.62 5.03
N GLU A 52 5.81 8.34 4.57
CA GLU A 52 6.41 8.12 3.24
C GLU A 52 7.07 6.73 3.14
N GLN A 53 7.68 6.26 4.23
CA GLN A 53 8.27 4.92 4.28
C GLN A 53 7.20 3.81 4.26
N GLU A 54 6.07 4.01 4.93
CA GLU A 54 4.93 3.08 4.90
C GLU A 54 4.31 3.00 3.50
N ASP A 55 4.06 4.15 2.85
CA ASP A 55 3.54 4.21 1.47
C ASP A 55 4.48 3.52 0.48
N LEU A 56 5.79 3.76 0.61
CA LEU A 56 6.81 3.12 -0.23
C LEU A 56 6.89 1.61 0.02
N ALA A 57 6.76 1.18 1.28
CA ALA A 57 6.71 -0.24 1.64
C ALA A 57 5.45 -0.93 1.10
N GLU A 58 4.29 -0.28 1.16
CA GLU A 58 3.04 -0.79 0.58
C GLU A 58 3.16 -0.91 -0.94
N HIS A 59 3.68 0.12 -1.62
CA HIS A 59 3.91 0.08 -3.06
C HIS A 59 4.89 -1.03 -3.45
N PHE A 60 5.99 -1.18 -2.71
CA PHE A 60 6.95 -2.26 -2.92
C PHE A 60 6.31 -3.64 -2.68
N ALA A 61 5.48 -3.80 -1.65
CA ALA A 61 4.76 -5.04 -1.39
C ALA A 61 3.82 -5.43 -2.54
N PHE A 62 3.08 -4.46 -3.11
CA PHE A 62 2.27 -4.68 -4.31
C PHE A 62 3.11 -5.11 -5.51
N LEU A 63 4.25 -4.45 -5.74
CA LEU A 63 5.18 -4.84 -6.82
C LEU A 63 5.69 -6.27 -6.63
N VAL A 64 6.11 -6.64 -5.42
CA VAL A 64 6.55 -8.02 -5.13
C VAL A 64 5.42 -9.02 -5.35
N LEU A 65 4.21 -8.70 -4.90
CA LEU A 65 3.04 -9.56 -5.08
C LEU A 65 2.75 -9.79 -6.57
N ASP A 66 2.73 -8.73 -7.38
CA ASP A 66 2.35 -8.79 -8.79
C ASP A 66 3.44 -9.38 -9.69
N TYR A 67 4.71 -9.04 -9.45
CA TYR A 67 5.79 -9.44 -10.36
C TYR A 67 6.49 -10.73 -9.94
N VAL A 68 6.49 -11.08 -8.64
CA VAL A 68 7.23 -12.25 -8.14
C VAL A 68 6.27 -13.36 -7.72
N ILE A 69 5.29 -13.05 -6.88
CA ILE A 69 4.43 -14.06 -6.27
C ILE A 69 3.35 -14.53 -7.25
N ARG A 70 2.68 -13.62 -7.95
CA ARG A 70 1.58 -13.94 -8.86
C ARG A 70 1.97 -14.91 -9.98
N PRO A 71 3.10 -14.75 -10.70
CA PRO A 71 3.50 -15.73 -11.71
C PRO A 71 3.74 -17.12 -11.13
N LEU A 72 4.35 -17.21 -9.95
CA LEU A 72 4.59 -18.50 -9.27
C LEU A 72 3.27 -19.19 -8.89
N LEU A 73 2.29 -18.44 -8.38
CA LEU A 73 0.96 -18.97 -8.07
C LEU A 73 0.23 -19.42 -9.33
N VAL A 74 0.36 -18.69 -10.43
CA VAL A 74 -0.24 -19.07 -11.73
C VAL A 74 0.39 -20.34 -12.27
N GLU A 75 1.71 -20.47 -12.25
CA GLU A 75 2.39 -21.68 -12.72
C GLU A 75 2.08 -22.88 -11.81
N PHE A 76 2.02 -22.67 -10.49
CA PHE A 76 1.55 -23.69 -9.56
C PHE A 76 0.12 -24.13 -9.89
N ALA A 77 -0.81 -23.19 -10.10
CA ALA A 77 -2.18 -23.50 -10.44
C ALA A 77 -2.28 -24.26 -11.78
N LYS A 78 -1.55 -23.83 -12.82
CA LYS A 78 -1.45 -24.54 -14.10
C LYS A 78 -0.94 -25.96 -13.91
N SER A 79 0.06 -26.19 -13.06
CA SER A 79 0.61 -27.53 -12.79
C SER A 79 -0.40 -28.50 -12.17
N LYS A 80 -1.47 -27.98 -11.55
CA LYS A 80 -2.54 -28.75 -10.92
C LYS A 80 -3.80 -28.86 -11.79
N MET A 81 -3.89 -28.09 -12.87
CA MET A 81 -5.01 -28.19 -13.81
C MET A 81 -4.86 -29.44 -14.67
N PRO A 82 -5.94 -30.21 -14.90
CA PRO A 82 -5.90 -31.34 -15.81
C PRO A 82 -5.51 -30.85 -17.21
N GLY A 83 -4.50 -31.48 -17.80
CA GLY A 83 -4.07 -31.18 -19.16
C GLY A 83 -5.26 -31.26 -20.11
N SER A 84 -5.41 -30.26 -20.99
CA SER A 84 -6.50 -30.24 -21.95
C SER A 84 -6.41 -31.48 -22.84
N MET A 85 -7.27 -32.47 -22.57
CA MET A 85 -7.41 -33.61 -23.46
C MET A 85 -7.94 -33.06 -24.79
N PRO A 86 -7.19 -33.19 -25.90
CA PRO A 86 -7.70 -32.72 -27.18
C PRO A 86 -8.97 -33.52 -27.48
N ILE A 87 -10.08 -32.81 -27.68
CA ILE A 87 -11.35 -33.42 -28.07
C ILE A 87 -11.12 -34.05 -29.45
N SER A 88 -10.92 -35.37 -29.48
CA SER A 88 -10.87 -36.18 -30.70
C SER A 88 -12.22 -36.09 -31.38
N ARG A 89 -12.40 -35.12 -32.29
CA ARG A 89 -13.57 -35.05 -33.16
C ARG A 89 -13.45 -36.19 -34.18
N SER A 90 -14.29 -37.21 -34.06
CA SER A 90 -14.48 -38.21 -35.11
C SER A 90 -14.92 -37.50 -36.39
N ARG A 91 -14.13 -37.59 -37.47
CA ARG A 91 -14.54 -37.12 -38.80
C ARG A 91 -15.84 -37.84 -39.18
N ALA A 92 -16.91 -37.09 -39.44
CA ALA A 92 -18.11 -37.64 -40.02
C ALA A 92 -17.74 -38.31 -41.36
N ALA A 93 -18.07 -39.60 -41.49
CA ALA A 93 -17.86 -40.32 -42.74
C ALA A 93 -18.71 -39.66 -43.84
N SER A 94 -18.06 -39.26 -44.93
CA SER A 94 -18.75 -38.81 -46.14
C SER A 94 -19.62 -39.95 -46.64
N ILE A 95 -20.93 -39.81 -46.50
CA ILE A 95 -21.91 -40.66 -47.16
C ILE A 95 -21.80 -40.31 -48.65
N LYS A 96 -21.23 -41.22 -49.44
CA LYS A 96 -21.23 -41.12 -50.90
C LYS A 96 -22.67 -41.30 -51.40
N GLN A 97 -23.09 -40.37 -52.25
CA GLN A 97 -24.31 -40.44 -53.06
C GLN A 97 -24.27 -41.64 -54.00
#